data_AF-A0A966J277-F1
#
_entry.id   AF-A0A966J277-F1
#
_cell.length_a   1.000
_cell.length_b   1.000
_cell.length_c   1.000
_cell.angle_alpha   90.00
_cell.angle_beta   90.00
_cell.angle_gamma   90.00
#
_symmetry.space_group_name_H-M   'P 1'
#
loop_
_entity.id
_entity.type
_entity.pdbx_description
1 polymer ?
#
loop_
_entity_poly.entity_id
_entity_poly.type
_entity_poly.pdbx_seq_one_letter_code
_entity_poly.pdbx_strand_id
1 'polypeptide(L)'
;MQRRTFLHAVSAPLGLAALDRAGLVQASVRPVSAPAIRTNQRSSVVVIGAGAFGGWTALHLREMGHDVTLVDAYGPGNSRATSGDETRQIRCGYGDRLLYARSALRAMTAWRERERQFGVALLNPTGRLQLAPDWTPSLKATQGTLTTLGVPFEALTDGEMRKRYPQMNPD
;
A
#
# COMPACT_ATOMS: atom_id res chain seq x y z
N MET A 1 -0.59 14.72 -26.10
CA MET A 1 -0.36 15.30 -24.76
C MET A 1 0.33 14.25 -23.89
N GLN A 2 1.67 14.18 -23.98
CA GLN A 2 2.51 13.18 -23.33
C GLN A 2 3.07 13.74 -22.00
N ARG A 3 2.68 13.14 -20.87
CA ARG A 3 3.13 13.51 -19.52
C ARG A 3 4.20 12.53 -19.02
N ARG A 4 5.44 12.64 -19.53
CA ARG A 4 6.61 12.00 -18.92
C ARG A 4 7.88 12.80 -19.26
N THR A 5 8.14 13.84 -18.47
CA THR A 5 9.48 14.44 -18.39
C THR A 5 10.04 14.11 -17.02
N PHE A 6 10.79 13.02 -16.94
CA PHE A 6 11.65 12.71 -15.81
C PHE A 6 12.95 13.49 -15.99
N LEU A 7 13.28 14.36 -15.03
CA LEU A 7 14.59 15.01 -14.99
C LEU A 7 15.62 14.01 -14.47
N HIS A 8 16.45 13.51 -15.39
CA HIS A 8 17.73 12.91 -15.04
C HIS A 8 18.75 14.04 -14.86
N ALA A 9 19.20 14.28 -13.62
CA ALA A 9 20.39 15.07 -13.40
C ALA A 9 21.61 14.25 -13.85
N VAL A 10 22.25 14.73 -14.91
CA VAL A 10 23.45 14.17 -15.52
C VAL A 10 24.64 14.35 -14.58
N SER A 11 25.25 13.25 -14.17
CA SER A 11 26.63 13.21 -13.71
C SER A 11 27.55 13.42 -14.92
N ALA A 12 28.21 14.57 -15.01
CA ALA A 12 29.26 14.80 -16.00
C ALA A 12 30.64 14.58 -15.34
N PRO A 13 31.49 13.67 -15.84
CA PRO A 13 32.92 13.78 -15.67
C PRO A 13 33.43 14.64 -16.83
N LEU A 14 34.04 15.79 -16.53
CA LEU A 14 34.79 16.54 -17.54
C LEU A 14 36.22 16.73 -17.05
N GLY A 15 37.13 16.34 -17.94
CA GLY A 15 38.55 16.19 -17.72
C GLY A 15 39.30 17.52 -17.66
N LEU A 16 40.59 17.36 -17.33
CA LEU A 16 41.62 18.37 -17.37
C LEU A 16 41.62 19.17 -18.68
N ALA A 17 41.59 20.50 -18.57
CA ALA A 17 42.33 21.37 -19.47
C ALA A 17 42.56 22.77 -18.84
N ALA A 18 43.82 23.20 -18.96
CA ALA A 18 44.34 24.57 -18.99
C ALA A 18 44.10 25.51 -17.79
N LEU A 19 45.22 25.76 -17.08
CA LEU A 19 45.46 26.94 -16.26
C LEU A 19 45.33 28.20 -17.12
N ASP A 20 44.46 29.12 -16.73
CA ASP A 20 44.62 30.53 -17.08
C ASP A 20 44.40 31.40 -15.83
N ARG A 21 45.39 32.25 -15.53
CA ARG A 21 45.46 33.07 -14.32
C ARG A 21 44.80 34.42 -14.60
N ALA A 22 43.54 34.59 -14.21
CA ALA A 22 42.98 35.93 -13.97
C ALA A 22 41.70 35.86 -13.11
N GLY A 23 41.74 36.51 -11.93
CA GLY A 23 40.55 37.01 -11.22
C GLY A 23 39.69 35.98 -10.48
N LEU A 24 40.15 35.47 -9.34
CA LEU A 24 39.28 34.78 -8.39
C LEU A 24 38.41 35.80 -7.63
N VAL A 25 37.19 36.02 -8.10
CA VAL A 25 36.11 36.56 -7.27
C VAL A 25 35.72 35.44 -6.31
N GLN A 26 36.07 35.58 -5.03
CA GLN A 26 35.57 34.67 -3.99
C GLN A 26 34.05 34.85 -3.87
N ALA A 27 33.29 33.98 -4.53
CA ALA A 27 31.88 33.82 -4.26
C ALA A 27 31.74 33.32 -2.81
N SER A 28 31.29 34.20 -1.93
CA SER A 28 30.89 33.85 -0.57
C SER A 28 29.67 32.92 -0.65
N VAL A 29 29.92 31.62 -0.59
CA VAL A 29 28.87 30.62 -0.41
C VAL A 29 28.37 30.76 1.02
N ARG A 30 27.25 31.45 1.22
CA ARG A 30 26.55 31.41 2.52
C ARG A 30 26.08 29.98 2.72
N PRO A 31 26.45 29.30 3.82
CA PRO A 31 25.91 27.99 4.12
C PRO A 31 24.39 28.15 4.27
N VAL A 32 23.64 27.47 3.40
CA VAL A 32 22.19 27.32 3.59
C VAL A 32 22.05 26.51 4.87
N SER A 33 21.69 27.18 5.96
CA SER A 33 21.32 26.52 7.20
C SER A 33 20.10 25.65 6.88
N ALA A 34 20.29 24.33 6.84
CA ALA A 34 19.18 23.41 6.84
C ALA A 34 18.32 23.76 8.06
N PRO A 35 16.99 23.91 7.90
CA PRO A 35 16.13 24.29 9.01
C PRO A 35 16.36 23.30 10.15
N ALA A 36 16.61 23.84 11.35
CA ALA A 36 16.82 23.02 12.53
C ALA A 36 15.66 22.04 12.66
N ILE A 37 15.97 20.73 12.68
CA ILE A 37 14.98 19.69 12.94
C ILE A 37 14.47 19.96 14.35
N ARG A 38 13.27 20.53 14.46
CA ARG A 38 12.63 20.77 15.76
C ARG A 38 12.20 19.43 16.32
N THR A 39 13.02 18.85 17.18
CA THR A 39 12.81 17.52 17.77
C THR A 39 11.70 17.48 18.82
N ASN A 40 11.19 18.64 19.26
CA ASN A 40 10.22 18.75 20.36
C ASN A 40 8.90 19.45 19.97
N GLN A 41 8.57 19.47 18.67
CA GLN A 41 7.31 20.06 18.17
C GLN A 41 6.54 18.97 17.41
N ARG A 42 5.21 18.91 17.61
CA ARG A 42 4.33 18.07 16.78
C ARG A 42 4.60 18.38 15.31
N SER A 43 5.06 17.39 14.55
CA SER A 43 5.29 17.60 13.12
C SER A 43 3.97 17.88 12.42
N SER A 44 3.93 18.93 11.61
CA SER A 44 2.84 19.17 10.67
C SER A 44 3.06 18.32 9.41
N VAL A 45 2.09 17.48 9.08
CA VAL A 45 2.14 16.54 7.95
C VAL A 45 0.99 16.82 7.00
N VAL A 46 1.30 16.94 5.71
CA VAL A 46 0.28 17.03 4.66
C VAL A 46 0.21 15.69 3.93
N VAL A 47 -0.97 15.07 3.90
CA VAL A 47 -1.26 13.86 3.14
C VAL A 47 -2.03 14.25 1.88
N ILE A 48 -1.47 13.94 0.71
CA ILE A 48 -2.08 14.24 -0.59
C ILE A 48 -2.78 12.99 -1.13
N GLY A 49 -4.11 13.08 -1.26
CA GLY A 49 -5.03 12.04 -1.69
C GLY A 49 -5.80 11.43 -0.52
N ALA A 50 -7.11 11.69 -0.43
CA ALA A 50 -8.04 11.15 0.58
C ALA A 50 -8.73 9.85 0.13
N GLY A 51 -7.99 8.99 -0.57
CA GLY A 51 -8.41 7.60 -0.83
C GLY A 51 -8.12 6.69 0.36
N ALA A 52 -8.33 5.38 0.20
CA ALA A 52 -8.12 4.39 1.26
C ALA A 52 -6.75 4.53 1.98
N PHE A 53 -5.65 4.61 1.22
CA PHE A 53 -4.32 4.74 1.82
C PHE A 53 -4.10 6.07 2.55
N GLY A 54 -4.53 7.18 1.96
CA GLY A 54 -4.33 8.50 2.57
C GLY A 54 -5.20 8.72 3.80
N GLY A 55 -6.44 8.23 3.78
CA GLY A 55 -7.32 8.25 4.94
C GLY A 55 -6.73 7.47 6.13
N TRP A 56 -6.28 6.23 5.90
CA TRP A 56 -5.63 5.42 6.94
C TRP A 56 -4.31 6.03 7.42
N THR A 57 -3.51 6.58 6.51
CA THR A 57 -2.25 7.27 6.86
C THR A 57 -2.53 8.49 7.74
N ALA A 58 -3.48 9.34 7.34
CA ALA A 58 -3.83 10.54 8.07
C ALA A 58 -4.38 10.21 9.46
N LEU A 59 -5.28 9.22 9.57
CA LEU A 59 -5.79 8.74 10.86
C LEU A 59 -4.65 8.25 11.77
N HIS A 60 -3.78 7.39 11.25
CA HIS A 60 -2.68 6.84 12.03
C HIS A 60 -1.71 7.92 12.54
N LEU A 61 -1.35 8.88 11.69
CA LEU A 61 -0.50 10.01 12.09
C LEU A 61 -1.19 10.92 13.13
N ARG A 62 -2.50 11.14 13.00
CA ARG A 62 -3.29 11.89 13.99
C ARG A 62 -3.29 11.20 15.35
N GLU A 63 -3.46 9.88 15.39
CA GLU A 63 -3.41 9.09 16.62
C GLU A 63 -2.02 9.08 17.27
N MET A 64 -0.96 9.21 16.47
CA MET A 64 0.40 9.44 16.97
C MET A 64 0.65 10.86 17.51
N GLY A 65 -0.35 11.75 17.44
CA GLY A 65 -0.28 13.11 17.97
C GLY A 65 0.25 14.17 17.01
N HIS A 66 0.40 13.84 15.72
CA HIS A 66 0.82 14.80 14.70
C HIS A 66 -0.31 15.77 14.32
N ASP A 67 0.09 16.95 13.84
CA ASP A 67 -0.82 17.88 13.17
C ASP A 67 -0.93 17.46 11.69
N VAL A 68 -2.12 17.10 11.23
CA VAL A 68 -2.27 16.46 9.91
C VAL A 68 -3.33 17.17 9.08
N THR A 69 -2.93 17.60 7.88
CA THR A 69 -3.84 18.10 6.85
C THR A 69 -4.00 17.05 5.77
N LEU A 70 -5.22 16.58 5.53
CA LEU A 70 -5.54 15.65 4.45
C LEU A 70 -6.18 16.44 3.28
N VAL A 71 -5.56 16.38 2.10
CA VAL A 71 -5.99 17.12 0.91
C VAL A 71 -6.37 16.14 -0.19
N ASP A 72 -7.50 16.37 -0.87
CA ASP A 72 -7.90 15.61 -2.04
C ASP A 72 -8.50 16.52 -3.10
N ALA A 73 -8.31 16.17 -4.38
CA ALA A 73 -8.82 16.95 -5.50
C ALA A 73 -10.36 16.91 -5.63
N TYR A 74 -11.00 15.87 -5.12
CA TYR A 74 -12.45 15.62 -5.27
C TYR A 74 -13.15 15.27 -3.95
N GLY A 75 -12.45 15.37 -2.82
CA GLY A 75 -12.95 15.01 -1.49
C GLY A 75 -12.82 13.51 -1.18
N PRO A 76 -12.98 13.11 0.10
CA PRO A 76 -12.85 11.72 0.53
C PRO A 76 -13.95 10.83 -0.06
N GLY A 77 -13.61 9.57 -0.38
CA GLY A 77 -14.59 8.55 -0.80
C GLY A 77 -15.30 8.84 -2.13
N ASN A 78 -14.76 9.75 -2.95
CA ASN A 78 -15.38 10.12 -4.21
C ASN A 78 -15.37 8.96 -5.25
N SER A 79 -16.33 8.97 -6.19
CA SER A 79 -16.49 7.94 -7.21
C SER A 79 -15.35 7.85 -8.24
N ARG A 80 -14.44 8.84 -8.27
CA ARG A 80 -13.26 8.83 -9.14
C ARG A 80 -12.09 8.11 -8.47
N ALA A 81 -12.18 7.82 -7.18
CA ALA A 81 -11.18 7.06 -6.45
C ALA A 81 -11.28 5.57 -6.79
N THR A 82 -10.13 4.88 -6.84
CA THR A 82 -10.08 3.42 -6.95
C THR A 82 -10.66 2.70 -5.71
N SER A 83 -10.90 3.46 -4.63
CA SER A 83 -11.55 3.01 -3.41
C SER A 83 -13.03 3.41 -3.29
N GLY A 84 -13.62 4.05 -4.31
CA GLY A 84 -14.96 4.67 -4.22
C GLY A 84 -16.15 3.73 -4.40
N ASP A 85 -15.96 2.42 -4.30
CA ASP A 85 -17.00 1.40 -4.48
C ASP A 85 -17.15 0.58 -3.19
N GLU A 86 -18.28 -0.09 -3.03
CA GLU A 86 -18.83 -0.47 -1.72
C GLU A 86 -18.04 -1.59 -1.02
N THR A 87 -17.50 -2.54 -1.79
CA THR A 87 -16.88 -3.74 -1.21
C THR A 87 -15.50 -4.02 -1.79
N ARG A 88 -14.61 -4.59 -0.97
CA ARG A 88 -13.26 -5.00 -1.38
C ARG A 88 -12.90 -6.34 -0.73
N GLN A 89 -12.22 -7.20 -1.50
CA GLN A 89 -11.76 -8.48 -0.99
C GLN A 89 -10.43 -8.33 -0.23
N ILE A 90 -10.35 -8.93 0.96
CA ILE A 90 -9.11 -9.18 1.69
C ILE A 90 -8.77 -10.68 1.65
N ARG A 91 -7.52 -11.04 1.38
CA ARG A 91 -7.08 -12.44 1.27
C ARG A 91 -5.62 -12.63 1.63
N CYS A 92 -5.25 -13.83 2.08
CA CYS A 92 -3.86 -14.20 2.35
C CYS A 92 -3.18 -14.93 1.20
N GLY A 93 -3.95 -15.49 0.25
CA GLY A 93 -3.41 -16.35 -0.79
C GLY A 93 -2.77 -15.58 -1.95
N TYR A 94 -1.52 -15.15 -1.81
CA TYR A 94 -0.74 -14.39 -2.79
C TYR A 94 0.40 -15.22 -3.43
N GLY A 95 0.16 -16.50 -3.73
CA GLY A 95 1.22 -17.39 -4.21
C GLY A 95 2.30 -17.59 -3.16
N ASP A 96 3.55 -17.55 -3.58
CA ASP A 96 4.76 -17.64 -2.73
C ASP A 96 5.13 -16.32 -2.03
N ARG A 97 4.35 -15.24 -2.25
CA ARG A 97 4.69 -13.90 -1.77
C ARG A 97 4.30 -13.71 -0.30
N LEU A 98 5.10 -14.27 0.59
CA LEU A 98 4.89 -14.23 2.04
C LEU A 98 4.72 -12.81 2.62
N LEU A 99 5.36 -11.79 2.03
CA LEU A 99 5.20 -10.40 2.44
C LEU A 99 3.73 -9.95 2.39
N TYR A 100 3.03 -10.24 1.29
CA TYR A 100 1.63 -9.86 1.13
C TYR A 100 0.71 -10.70 1.99
N ALA A 101 0.97 -12.00 2.12
CA ALA A 101 0.18 -12.88 2.97
C ALA A 101 0.25 -12.45 4.45
N ARG A 102 1.45 -12.15 4.97
CA ARG A 102 1.63 -11.60 6.32
C ARG A 102 1.00 -10.22 6.49
N SER A 103 1.09 -9.37 5.47
CA SER A 103 0.46 -8.05 5.50
C SER A 103 -1.07 -8.15 5.55
N ALA A 104 -1.66 -9.09 4.81
CA ALA A 104 -3.09 -9.34 4.84
C ALA A 104 -3.56 -9.84 6.21
N LEU A 105 -2.83 -10.76 6.85
CA LEU A 105 -3.15 -11.21 8.21
C LEU A 105 -3.10 -10.07 9.23
N ARG A 106 -2.06 -9.24 9.18
CA ARG A 106 -1.96 -8.04 10.02
C ARG A 106 -3.11 -7.07 9.75
N ALA A 107 -3.48 -6.88 8.48
CA ALA A 107 -4.60 -6.02 8.11
C ALA A 107 -5.93 -6.57 8.63
N MET A 108 -6.21 -7.89 8.53
CA MET A 108 -7.42 -8.49 9.09
C MET A 108 -7.54 -8.25 10.60
N THR A 109 -6.44 -8.37 11.35
CA THR A 109 -6.42 -8.05 12.78
C THR A 109 -6.71 -6.56 13.02
N ALA A 110 -6.08 -5.66 12.25
CA ALA A 110 -6.28 -4.23 12.38
C ALA A 110 -7.74 -3.82 12.07
N TRP A 111 -8.32 -4.38 11.01
CA TRP A 111 -9.73 -4.14 10.66
C TRP A 111 -10.66 -4.56 11.80
N ARG A 112 -10.49 -5.74 12.39
CA ARG A 112 -11.31 -6.19 13.54
C ARG A 112 -11.17 -5.28 14.77
N GLU A 113 -9.98 -4.75 15.00
CA GLU A 113 -9.77 -3.76 16.07
C GLU A 113 -10.54 -2.46 15.77
N ARG A 114 -10.50 -2.00 14.52
CA ARG A 114 -11.22 -0.79 14.11
C ARG A 114 -12.75 -0.98 14.13
N GLU A 115 -13.25 -2.17 13.81
CA GLU A 115 -14.66 -2.50 13.99
C GLU A 115 -15.10 -2.30 15.45
N ARG A 116 -14.32 -2.81 16.41
CA ARG A 116 -14.59 -2.64 17.84
C ARG A 116 -14.53 -1.17 18.26
N GLN A 117 -13.52 -0.44 17.81
CA GLN A 117 -13.32 0.96 18.18
C GLN A 117 -14.40 1.88 17.60
N PHE A 118 -14.82 1.63 16.36
CA PHE A 118 -15.80 2.47 15.67
C PHE A 118 -17.25 2.04 15.91
N GLY A 119 -17.46 0.84 16.47
CA GLY A 119 -18.80 0.31 16.71
C GLY A 119 -19.56 -0.03 15.42
N VAL A 120 -18.85 -0.33 14.34
CA VAL A 120 -19.43 -0.65 13.02
C VAL A 120 -18.80 -1.92 12.46
N ALA A 121 -19.58 -2.67 11.68
CA ALA A 121 -19.06 -3.80 10.91
C ALA A 121 -18.32 -3.29 9.66
N LEU A 122 -17.08 -3.72 9.49
CA LEU A 122 -16.18 -3.38 8.37
C LEU A 122 -15.73 -4.63 7.60
N LEU A 123 -15.69 -5.79 8.26
CA LEU A 123 -15.31 -7.07 7.66
C LEU A 123 -16.48 -8.04 7.70
N ASN A 124 -16.95 -8.43 6.51
CA ASN A 124 -17.85 -9.55 6.37
C ASN A 124 -17.04 -10.85 6.18
N PRO A 125 -17.15 -11.85 7.07
CA PRO A 125 -16.34 -13.07 7.01
C PRO A 125 -16.89 -14.08 5.98
N THR A 126 -16.96 -13.67 4.71
CA THR A 126 -17.54 -14.48 3.62
C THR A 126 -16.66 -15.64 3.16
N GLY A 127 -15.39 -15.66 3.55
CA GLY A 127 -14.40 -16.57 2.98
C GLY A 127 -14.07 -16.23 1.53
N ARG A 128 -13.33 -17.11 0.87
CA ARG A 128 -12.99 -16.99 -0.55
C ARG A 128 -12.97 -18.37 -1.17
N LEU A 129 -13.77 -18.55 -2.22
CA LEU A 129 -13.66 -19.68 -3.12
C LEU A 129 -12.72 -19.30 -4.28
N GLN A 130 -11.71 -20.11 -4.56
CA GLN A 130 -10.85 -19.96 -5.73
C GLN A 130 -11.01 -21.19 -6.61
N LEU A 131 -11.56 -21.00 -7.80
CA LEU A 131 -11.79 -22.06 -8.79
C LEU A 131 -10.69 -22.03 -9.85
N ALA A 132 -10.25 -23.21 -10.25
CA ALA A 132 -9.35 -23.42 -11.38
C ALA A 132 -9.61 -24.83 -11.94
N PRO A 133 -9.39 -25.05 -13.25
CA PRO A 133 -9.55 -26.37 -13.85
C PRO A 133 -8.55 -27.38 -13.27
N ASP A 134 -7.36 -26.91 -12.88
CA ASP A 134 -6.30 -27.73 -12.32
C ASP A 134 -5.51 -27.01 -11.24
N TRP A 135 -4.74 -27.78 -10.47
CA TRP A 135 -3.75 -27.27 -9.53
C TRP A 135 -2.57 -26.60 -10.25
N THR A 136 -2.70 -25.31 -10.50
CA THR A 136 -1.62 -24.49 -11.06
C THR A 136 -0.45 -24.35 -10.08
N PRO A 137 0.77 -24.05 -10.58
CA PRO A 137 1.92 -23.73 -9.72
C PRO A 137 1.63 -22.60 -8.71
N SER A 138 0.85 -21.59 -9.12
CA SER A 138 0.46 -20.47 -8.25
C SER A 138 -0.48 -20.92 -7.12
N LEU A 139 -1.39 -21.86 -7.38
CA LEU A 139 -2.26 -22.45 -6.37
C LEU A 139 -1.49 -23.31 -5.38
N LYS A 140 -0.56 -24.14 -5.86
CA LYS A 140 0.33 -24.94 -5.00
C LYS A 140 1.22 -24.04 -4.13
N ALA A 141 1.77 -22.97 -4.70
CA ALA A 141 2.53 -21.97 -3.96
C ALA A 141 1.66 -21.26 -2.91
N THR A 142 0.41 -20.91 -3.25
CA THR A 142 -0.56 -20.35 -2.31
C THR A 142 -0.83 -21.32 -1.17
N GLN A 143 -1.08 -22.60 -1.47
CA GLN A 143 -1.30 -23.65 -0.49
C GLN A 143 -0.11 -23.75 0.48
N GLY A 144 1.12 -23.79 -0.05
CA GLY A 144 2.34 -23.78 0.75
C GLY A 144 2.43 -22.57 1.68
N THR A 145 2.18 -21.36 1.16
CA THR A 145 2.16 -20.12 1.96
C THR A 145 1.11 -20.15 3.07
N LEU A 146 -0.11 -20.61 2.78
CA LEU A 146 -1.18 -20.68 3.78
C LEU A 146 -0.84 -21.69 4.88
N THR A 147 -0.30 -22.86 4.51
CA THR A 147 0.22 -23.85 5.47
C THR A 147 1.33 -23.26 6.35
N THR A 148 2.34 -22.61 5.75
CA THR A 148 3.44 -21.98 6.49
C THR A 148 2.96 -20.93 7.49
N LEU A 149 1.90 -20.19 7.16
CA LEU A 149 1.34 -19.14 8.02
C LEU A 149 0.22 -19.63 8.95
N GLY A 150 -0.12 -20.92 8.93
CA GLY A 150 -1.21 -21.49 9.72
C GLY A 150 -2.59 -20.93 9.38
N VAL A 151 -2.80 -20.49 8.14
CA VAL A 151 -4.09 -19.95 7.69
C VAL A 151 -4.98 -21.11 7.27
N PRO A 152 -6.18 -21.27 7.85
CA PRO A 152 -7.10 -22.35 7.48
C PRO A 152 -7.51 -22.25 6.01
N PHE A 153 -7.48 -23.39 5.31
CA PHE A 153 -8.00 -23.53 3.96
C PHE A 153 -8.47 -24.97 3.73
N GLU A 154 -9.31 -25.15 2.71
CA GLU A 154 -9.77 -26.46 2.27
C GLU A 154 -9.51 -26.61 0.77
N ALA A 155 -9.07 -27.80 0.37
CA ALA A 155 -9.07 -28.23 -1.01
C ALA A 155 -10.35 -29.06 -1.23
N LEU A 156 -11.20 -28.62 -2.16
CA LEU A 156 -12.45 -29.31 -2.48
C LEU A 156 -12.30 -30.06 -3.79
N THR A 157 -12.85 -31.26 -3.84
CA THR A 157 -13.13 -31.99 -5.09
C THR A 157 -14.33 -31.35 -5.81
N ASP A 158 -14.49 -31.64 -7.10
CA ASP A 158 -15.63 -31.13 -7.88
C ASP A 158 -16.98 -31.56 -7.28
N GLY A 159 -17.06 -32.79 -6.76
CA GLY A 159 -18.26 -33.30 -6.10
C GLY A 159 -18.60 -32.52 -4.82
N GLU A 160 -17.61 -32.25 -3.98
CA GLU A 160 -17.79 -31.43 -2.76
C GLU A 160 -18.15 -29.99 -3.08
N MET A 161 -17.52 -29.42 -4.12
CA MET A 161 -17.78 -28.06 -4.58
C MET A 161 -19.22 -27.94 -5.09
N ARG A 162 -19.68 -28.84 -5.97
CA ARG A 162 -21.07 -28.85 -6.45
C ARG A 162 -22.08 -29.05 -5.32
N LYS A 163 -21.76 -29.88 -4.33
CA LYS A 163 -22.64 -30.10 -3.16
C LYS A 163 -22.73 -28.86 -2.27
N ARG A 164 -21.62 -28.17 -2.01
CA ARG A 164 -21.55 -27.03 -1.07
C ARG A 164 -21.91 -25.70 -1.72
N TYR A 165 -21.59 -25.53 -3.00
CA TYR A 165 -21.78 -24.33 -3.79
C TYR A 165 -22.49 -24.66 -5.13
N PRO A 166 -23.73 -25.17 -5.09
CA PRO A 166 -24.46 -25.60 -6.30
C PRO A 166 -24.64 -24.49 -7.35
N GLN A 167 -24.52 -23.21 -6.96
CA GLN A 167 -24.59 -22.06 -7.85
C GLN A 167 -23.35 -21.82 -8.72
N MET A 168 -22.21 -22.46 -8.42
CA MET A 168 -20.92 -22.16 -9.07
C MET A 168 -20.65 -23.00 -10.33
N ASN A 169 -21.63 -23.80 -10.78
CA ASN A 169 -21.61 -24.73 -11.93
C ASN A 169 -20.26 -24.82 -12.69
N PRO A 170 -19.38 -25.77 -12.33
CA PRO A 170 -18.02 -25.84 -12.88
C PRO A 170 -17.91 -26.48 -14.27
N ASP A 171 -19.04 -26.92 -14.83
CA ASP A 171 -19.12 -27.61 -16.13
C ASP A 171 -18.94 -26.66 -17.32
#